data_AF-A0A918UXY7-F1
#
_entry.id   AF-A0A918UXY7-F1
#
_cell.length_a   1.000
_cell.length_b   1.000
_cell.length_c   1.000
_cell.angle_alpha   90.00
_cell.angle_beta   90.00
_cell.angle_gamma   90.00
#
_symmetry.space_group_name_H-M   'P 1'
#
loop_
_entity.id
_entity.type
_entity.pdbx_description
1 polymer ?
#
loop_
_entity_poly.entity_id
_entity_poly.type
_entity_poly.pdbx_seq_one_letter_code
_entity_poly.pdbx_strand_id
1 'polypeptide(L)'
;MGGNTVRRAARAQKPEQMLNGRHQPRPSQLDPFKPHLDRRWAEGHTNAIRLHAELKELGYQGSYQIVSHYLRPRWRQRIRVVGPAPPGVRQVTGWMMRHLDRLRNADREQFAGILSRCPELAAAEQLVRGFVEILTTRSGQHLKDWVSAAQAEDLPALHTFAHGLEKDWDAVLKGLTTRWNSGPVEGRVNHIKMIKRQMFGRAKLPLLRKRVLLTAAQGRAARQDAALIEQRHELERGSDHAG
;
A
#
# COMPACT_ATOMS: atom_id res chain seq x y z
N MET A 1 -4.85 12.15 -44.03
CA MET A 1 -5.90 13.19 -44.11
C MET A 1 -6.67 13.03 -45.41
N GLY A 2 -8.00 13.07 -45.40
CA GLY A 2 -8.83 12.84 -46.59
C GLY A 2 -8.82 14.04 -47.56
N GLY A 3 -8.80 13.78 -48.87
CA GLY A 3 -8.58 14.79 -49.93
C GLY A 3 -9.56 15.97 -49.96
N ASN A 4 -10.78 15.81 -49.43
CA ASN A 4 -11.73 16.93 -49.28
C ASN A 4 -11.26 17.98 -48.26
N THR A 5 -10.49 17.58 -47.24
CA THR A 5 -9.95 18.50 -46.23
C THR A 5 -8.84 19.37 -46.83
N VAL A 6 -7.99 18.77 -47.68
CA VAL A 6 -6.90 19.45 -48.38
C VAL A 6 -7.44 20.47 -49.38
N ARG A 7 -8.46 20.11 -50.18
CA ARG A 7 -9.12 21.05 -51.10
C ARG A 7 -9.82 22.20 -50.38
N ARG A 8 -10.40 21.94 -49.20
CA ARG A 8 -11.06 22.98 -48.39
C ARG A 8 -10.05 23.95 -47.79
N ALA A 9 -8.92 23.45 -47.31
CA ALA A 9 -7.83 24.28 -46.79
C ALA A 9 -7.19 25.12 -47.91
N ALA A 10 -6.96 24.55 -49.10
CA ALA A 10 -6.36 25.25 -50.23
C ALA A 10 -7.23 26.37 -50.82
N ARG A 11 -8.56 26.34 -50.59
CA ARG A 11 -9.51 27.36 -51.08
C ARG A 11 -9.82 28.45 -50.05
N ALA A 12 -9.41 28.29 -48.80
CA ALA A 12 -9.65 29.27 -47.74
C ALA A 12 -8.57 30.36 -47.80
N GLN A 13 -8.97 31.63 -47.96
CA GLN A 13 -8.06 32.78 -47.96
C GLN A 13 -7.84 33.36 -46.56
N LYS A 14 -8.70 33.03 -45.58
CA LYS A 14 -8.57 33.46 -44.18
C LYS A 14 -8.78 32.27 -43.22
N PRO A 15 -8.08 32.19 -42.07
CA PRO A 15 -8.22 31.09 -41.09
C PRO A 15 -9.65 30.92 -40.58
N GLU A 16 -10.39 32.01 -40.52
CA GLU A 16 -11.78 32.11 -40.07
C GLU A 16 -12.74 31.31 -40.96
N GLN A 17 -12.42 31.19 -42.26
CA GLN A 17 -13.19 30.42 -43.24
C GLN A 17 -13.02 28.90 -43.06
N MET A 18 -12.05 28.46 -42.24
CA MET A 18 -11.92 27.07 -41.81
C MET A 18 -12.73 26.77 -40.55
N LEU A 19 -13.08 27.80 -39.78
CA LEU A 19 -13.89 27.72 -38.56
C LEU A 19 -15.37 27.74 -38.92
N ASN A 20 -15.82 26.76 -39.69
CA ASN A 20 -17.25 26.54 -39.86
C ASN A 20 -17.84 26.27 -38.47
N GLY A 21 -18.79 27.12 -38.08
CA GLY A 21 -19.34 27.21 -36.73
C GLY A 21 -19.65 25.86 -36.10
N ARG A 22 -19.51 25.81 -34.76
CA ARG A 22 -19.85 24.67 -33.90
C ARG A 22 -21.03 23.91 -34.48
N HIS A 23 -20.77 22.67 -34.88
CA HIS A 23 -21.75 21.74 -35.44
C HIS A 23 -23.04 21.81 -34.60
N GLN A 24 -24.10 22.42 -35.14
CA GLN A 24 -25.37 22.42 -34.42
C GLN A 24 -25.84 20.97 -34.30
N PRO A 25 -26.22 20.50 -33.10
CA PRO A 25 -26.68 19.14 -32.93
C PRO A 25 -27.95 18.96 -33.77
N ARG A 26 -27.87 18.13 -34.80
CA ARG A 26 -29.04 17.73 -35.58
C ARG A 26 -30.02 17.02 -34.64
N PRO A 27 -31.34 17.23 -34.80
CA PRO A 27 -32.34 16.51 -34.03
C PRO A 27 -32.09 15.00 -34.18
N SER A 28 -31.91 14.34 -33.05
CA SER A 28 -31.71 12.89 -33.00
C SER A 28 -33.06 12.20 -33.10
N GLN A 29 -33.11 11.06 -33.77
CA GLN A 29 -34.30 10.19 -33.74
C GLN A 29 -34.69 9.77 -32.32
N LEU A 30 -33.79 9.91 -31.34
CA LEU A 30 -34.08 9.64 -29.93
C LEU A 30 -34.82 10.78 -29.23
N ASP A 31 -34.79 12.01 -29.76
CA ASP A 31 -35.31 13.20 -29.08
C ASP A 31 -36.78 13.07 -28.62
N PRO A 32 -37.72 12.53 -29.42
CA PRO A 32 -39.10 12.30 -28.99
C PRO A 32 -39.24 11.29 -27.84
N PHE A 33 -38.28 10.37 -27.70
CA PHE A 33 -38.32 9.26 -26.76
C PHE A 33 -37.53 9.52 -25.47
N LYS A 34 -36.80 10.64 -25.39
CA LYS A 34 -36.04 11.03 -24.20
C LYS A 34 -36.90 11.12 -22.92
N PRO A 35 -38.10 11.75 -22.93
CA PRO A 35 -38.94 11.83 -21.73
C PRO A 35 -39.37 10.46 -21.20
N HIS A 36 -39.61 9.49 -22.10
CA HIS A 36 -39.94 8.12 -21.73
C HIS A 36 -38.77 7.42 -21.04
N LEU A 37 -37.58 7.54 -21.62
CA LEU A 37 -36.35 6.99 -21.02
C LEU A 37 -36.06 7.61 -19.65
N ASP A 38 -36.27 8.90 -19.48
CA ASP A 38 -36.09 9.59 -18.20
C ASP A 38 -37.06 9.08 -17.13
N ARG A 39 -38.34 8.91 -17.48
CA ARG A 39 -39.35 8.36 -16.57
C ARG A 39 -39.02 6.93 -16.14
N ARG A 40 -38.73 6.04 -17.11
CA ARG A 40 -38.38 4.64 -16.83
C ARG A 40 -37.10 4.50 -16.03
N TRP A 41 -36.14 5.39 -16.27
CA TRP A 41 -34.91 5.46 -15.48
C TRP A 41 -35.18 5.89 -14.02
N ALA A 42 -36.07 6.87 -13.82
CA ALA A 42 -36.50 7.29 -12.48
C ALA A 42 -37.28 6.19 -11.73
N GLU A 43 -38.05 5.37 -12.45
CA GLU A 43 -38.75 4.18 -11.93
C GLU A 43 -37.79 3.00 -11.61
N GLY A 44 -36.48 3.13 -11.88
CA GLY A 44 -35.47 2.13 -11.55
C GLY A 44 -35.21 1.09 -12.63
N HIS A 45 -35.84 1.20 -13.81
CA HIS A 45 -35.56 0.33 -14.95
C HIS A 45 -34.24 0.74 -15.62
N THR A 46 -33.15 0.05 -15.27
CA THR A 46 -31.79 0.43 -15.72
C THR A 46 -31.22 -0.45 -16.84
N ASN A 47 -31.99 -1.41 -17.37
CA ASN A 47 -31.52 -2.30 -18.43
C ASN A 47 -31.70 -1.64 -19.80
N ALA A 48 -30.60 -1.14 -20.38
CA ALA A 48 -30.60 -0.45 -21.66
C ALA A 48 -31.09 -1.30 -22.85
N ILE A 49 -30.93 -2.64 -22.80
CA ILE A 49 -31.44 -3.55 -23.84
C ILE A 49 -32.96 -3.63 -23.76
N ARG A 50 -33.51 -3.77 -22.54
CA ARG A 50 -34.97 -3.76 -22.33
C ARG A 50 -35.59 -2.42 -22.71
N LEU A 51 -34.96 -1.30 -22.34
CA LEU A 51 -35.41 0.03 -22.73
C LEU A 51 -35.37 0.23 -24.24
N HIS A 52 -34.37 -0.34 -24.95
CA HIS A 52 -34.34 -0.27 -26.41
C HIS A 52 -35.45 -1.10 -27.08
N ALA A 53 -35.74 -2.29 -26.56
CA ALA A 53 -36.87 -3.10 -27.03
C ALA A 53 -38.21 -2.41 -26.80
N GLU A 54 -38.41 -1.81 -25.62
CA GLU A 54 -39.60 -1.03 -25.28
C GLU A 54 -39.75 0.21 -26.19
N LEU A 55 -38.65 0.89 -26.50
CA LEU A 55 -38.67 1.99 -27.47
C LEU A 55 -39.04 1.52 -28.88
N LYS A 56 -38.59 0.33 -29.32
CA LYS A 56 -38.98 -0.22 -30.62
C LYS A 56 -40.48 -0.46 -30.72
N GLU A 57 -41.11 -0.94 -29.66
CA GLU A 57 -42.58 -1.11 -29.59
C GLU A 57 -43.30 0.24 -29.68
N LEU A 58 -42.71 1.31 -29.14
CA LEU A 58 -43.19 2.69 -29.24
C LEU A 58 -42.86 3.37 -30.58
N GLY A 59 -42.28 2.65 -31.54
CA GLY A 59 -42.00 3.15 -32.89
C GLY A 59 -40.59 3.69 -33.12
N TYR A 60 -39.65 3.48 -32.19
CA TYR A 60 -38.25 3.88 -32.36
C TYR A 60 -37.52 2.95 -33.35
N GLN A 61 -37.01 3.52 -34.44
CA GLN A 61 -36.24 2.80 -35.47
C GLN A 61 -34.72 2.93 -35.33
N GLY A 62 -34.24 3.59 -34.28
CA GLY A 62 -32.82 3.85 -34.08
C GLY A 62 -32.03 2.71 -33.43
N SER A 63 -30.72 2.84 -33.45
CA SER A 63 -29.78 1.84 -32.90
C SER A 63 -29.74 1.86 -31.37
N TYR A 64 -29.56 0.67 -30.78
CA TYR A 64 -29.24 0.48 -29.37
C TYR A 64 -28.10 1.39 -28.89
N GLN A 65 -27.10 1.64 -29.74
CA GLN A 65 -25.94 2.46 -29.38
C GLN A 65 -26.33 3.91 -29.04
N ILE A 66 -27.38 4.45 -29.66
CA ILE A 66 -27.86 5.81 -29.41
C ILE A 66 -28.53 5.88 -28.03
N VAL A 67 -29.36 4.89 -27.69
CA VAL A 67 -29.98 4.74 -26.36
C VAL A 67 -28.91 4.55 -25.28
N SER A 68 -27.96 3.62 -25.51
CA SER A 68 -26.83 3.39 -24.60
C SER A 68 -26.03 4.67 -24.38
N HIS A 69 -25.69 5.40 -25.44
CA HIS A 69 -24.94 6.65 -25.35
C HIS A 69 -25.70 7.73 -24.57
N TYR A 70 -27.01 7.86 -24.79
CA TYR A 70 -27.84 8.79 -24.04
C TYR A 70 -27.94 8.45 -22.55
N LEU A 71 -27.98 7.17 -22.19
CA LEU A 71 -28.06 6.75 -20.79
C LEU A 71 -26.71 6.84 -20.08
N ARG A 72 -25.56 6.64 -20.75
CA ARG A 72 -24.20 6.60 -20.16
C ARG A 72 -23.90 7.62 -19.05
N PRO A 73 -24.24 8.92 -19.16
CA PRO A 73 -23.99 9.88 -18.08
C PRO A 73 -24.71 9.51 -16.77
N ARG A 74 -25.93 8.96 -16.86
CA ARG A 74 -26.73 8.52 -15.70
C ARG A 74 -26.13 7.29 -15.01
N TRP A 75 -25.42 6.44 -15.76
CA TRP A 75 -24.64 5.34 -15.20
C TRP A 75 -23.42 5.85 -14.43
N ARG A 76 -22.78 6.93 -14.91
CA ARG A 76 -21.61 7.55 -14.26
C ARG A 76 -21.98 8.34 -13.01
N GLN A 77 -23.20 8.88 -12.93
CA GLN A 77 -23.73 9.56 -11.73
C GLN A 77 -24.05 8.61 -10.58
N ARG A 78 -24.29 7.33 -10.87
CA ARG A 78 -24.15 6.27 -9.86
C ARG A 78 -22.66 6.03 -9.60
N ILE A 79 -22.00 7.02 -9.00
CA ILE A 79 -20.75 6.78 -8.28
C ILE A 79 -21.11 5.74 -7.23
N ARG A 80 -20.71 4.48 -7.44
CA ARG A 80 -20.60 3.55 -6.32
C ARG A 80 -19.71 4.28 -5.33
N VAL A 81 -20.26 4.67 -4.18
CA VAL A 81 -19.44 5.04 -3.03
C VAL A 81 -18.71 3.75 -2.66
N VAL A 82 -17.57 3.52 -3.31
CA VAL A 82 -16.64 2.48 -2.90
C VAL A 82 -16.16 2.99 -1.56
N GLY A 83 -16.66 2.38 -0.48
CA GLY A 83 -16.15 2.67 0.85
C GLY A 83 -14.62 2.52 0.86
N PRO A 84 -13.92 3.17 1.80
CA PRO A 84 -12.48 3.02 1.90
C PRO A 84 -12.13 1.52 1.91
N ALA A 85 -11.16 1.14 1.09
CA ALA A 85 -10.74 -0.25 1.01
C ALA A 85 -10.35 -0.74 2.41
N PRO A 86 -10.73 -1.98 2.79
CA PRO A 86 -10.31 -2.54 4.07
C PRO A 86 -8.78 -2.54 4.14
N PRO A 87 -8.21 -2.40 5.35
CA PRO A 87 -6.77 -2.35 5.50
C PRO A 87 -6.18 -3.71 5.17
N GLY A 88 -5.02 -3.72 4.52
CA GLY A 88 -4.33 -4.96 4.18
C GLY A 88 -3.76 -5.65 5.42
N VAL A 89 -3.51 -6.96 5.33
CA VAL A 89 -2.92 -7.76 6.43
C VAL A 89 -1.65 -7.11 6.98
N ARG A 90 -0.74 -6.67 6.10
CA ARG A 90 0.51 -5.99 6.52
C ARG A 90 0.28 -4.70 7.30
N GLN A 91 -0.79 -3.99 6.97
CA GLN A 91 -1.15 -2.74 7.64
C GLN A 91 -1.66 -3.04 9.05
N VAL A 92 -2.54 -4.03 9.20
CA VAL A 92 -3.05 -4.49 10.50
C VAL A 92 -1.92 -5.03 11.37
N THR A 93 -1.04 -5.89 10.83
CA THR A 93 0.13 -6.38 11.58
C THR A 93 1.08 -5.24 11.94
N GLY A 94 1.22 -4.25 11.07
CA GLY A 94 2.05 -3.06 11.32
C GLY A 94 1.48 -2.19 12.45
N TRP A 95 0.16 -2.10 12.57
CA TRP A 95 -0.51 -1.42 13.67
C TRP A 95 -0.35 -2.17 15.00
N MET A 96 -0.49 -3.49 14.97
CA MET A 96 -0.30 -4.38 16.12
C MET A 96 1.12 -4.28 16.70
N MET A 97 2.14 -4.21 15.82
CA MET A 97 3.55 -4.13 16.20
C MET A 97 4.02 -2.71 16.59
N ARG A 98 3.19 -1.67 16.40
CA ARG A 98 3.51 -0.29 16.79
C ARG A 98 2.89 0.03 18.16
N HIS A 99 3.55 0.94 18.88
CA HIS A 99 2.90 1.59 20.02
C HIS A 99 1.67 2.35 19.51
N LEU A 100 0.50 2.11 20.10
CA LEU A 100 -0.76 2.74 19.66
C LEU A 100 -0.62 4.26 19.59
N ASP A 101 0.16 4.85 20.48
CA ASP A 101 0.40 6.30 20.53
C ASP A 101 1.07 6.90 19.31
N ARG A 102 1.67 6.07 18.45
CA ARG A 102 2.30 6.49 17.19
C ARG A 102 1.39 6.30 15.98
N LEU A 103 0.18 5.77 16.17
CA LEU A 103 -0.83 5.65 15.11
C LEU A 103 -1.61 6.94 14.98
N ARG A 104 -1.94 7.31 13.74
CA ARG A 104 -2.90 8.39 13.45
C ARG A 104 -4.26 8.00 13.99
N ASN A 105 -5.06 8.99 14.41
CA ASN A 105 -6.37 8.74 15.03
C ASN A 105 -7.28 7.86 14.16
N ALA A 106 -7.33 8.13 12.85
CA ALA A 106 -8.10 7.31 11.90
C ALA A 106 -7.63 5.84 11.82
N ASP A 107 -6.31 5.60 11.89
CA ASP A 107 -5.76 4.24 11.89
C ASP A 107 -6.11 3.52 13.21
N ARG A 108 -6.12 4.24 14.35
CA ARG A 108 -6.52 3.68 15.65
C ARG A 108 -7.98 3.27 15.67
N GLU A 109 -8.86 4.14 15.21
CA GLU A 109 -10.31 3.86 15.13
C GLU A 109 -10.58 2.66 14.24
N GLN A 110 -9.93 2.60 13.08
CA GLN A 110 -10.07 1.48 12.16
C GLN A 110 -9.53 0.17 12.77
N PHE A 111 -8.39 0.22 13.46
CA PHE A 111 -7.83 -0.95 14.13
C PHE A 111 -8.71 -1.43 15.30
N ALA A 112 -9.20 -0.52 16.14
CA ALA A 112 -10.13 -0.84 17.23
C ALA A 112 -11.42 -1.47 16.69
N GLY A 113 -11.95 -0.96 15.58
CA GLY A 113 -13.11 -1.54 14.90
C GLY A 113 -12.87 -2.94 14.31
N ILE A 114 -11.61 -3.32 14.04
CA ILE A 114 -11.26 -4.67 13.62
C ILE A 114 -11.16 -5.60 14.84
N LEU A 115 -10.48 -5.16 15.91
CA LEU A 115 -10.35 -5.95 17.14
C LEU A 115 -11.71 -6.25 17.77
N SER A 116 -12.66 -5.31 17.73
CA SER A 116 -14.01 -5.53 18.26
C SER A 116 -14.83 -6.57 17.47
N ARG A 117 -14.46 -6.86 16.23
CA ARG A 117 -15.15 -7.83 15.36
C ARG A 117 -14.51 -9.22 15.36
N CYS A 118 -13.27 -9.33 15.83
CA CYS A 118 -12.50 -10.57 15.85
C CYS A 118 -11.81 -10.72 17.21
N PRO A 119 -12.48 -11.39 18.18
CA PRO A 119 -11.95 -11.64 19.51
C PRO A 119 -10.59 -12.34 19.50
N GLU A 120 -10.37 -13.25 18.54
CA GLU A 120 -9.12 -13.99 18.38
C GLU A 120 -7.96 -13.04 18.04
N LEU A 121 -8.21 -12.04 17.20
CA LEU A 121 -7.22 -11.03 16.87
C LEU A 121 -6.98 -10.06 18.04
N ALA A 122 -8.01 -9.77 18.84
CA ALA A 122 -7.86 -9.00 20.07
C ALA A 122 -6.99 -9.73 21.11
N ALA A 123 -7.22 -11.02 21.32
CA ALA A 123 -6.38 -11.87 22.18
C ALA A 123 -4.93 -11.92 21.66
N ALA A 124 -4.74 -12.11 20.36
CA ALA A 124 -3.41 -12.08 19.74
C ALA A 124 -2.71 -10.74 19.96
N GLU A 125 -3.45 -9.61 19.90
CA GLU A 125 -2.91 -8.27 20.09
C GLU A 125 -2.38 -8.07 21.51
N GLN A 126 -3.15 -8.49 22.51
CA GLN A 126 -2.74 -8.45 23.90
C GLN A 126 -1.49 -9.31 24.15
N LEU A 127 -1.44 -10.52 23.62
CA LEU A 127 -0.27 -11.40 23.74
C LEU A 127 0.96 -10.81 23.06
N VAL A 128 0.82 -10.25 21.86
CA VAL A 128 1.93 -9.56 21.17
C VAL A 128 2.44 -8.39 21.99
N ARG A 129 1.55 -7.57 22.56
CA ARG A 129 1.93 -6.43 23.41
C ARG A 129 2.67 -6.88 24.67
N GLY A 130 2.15 -7.87 25.38
CA GLY A 130 2.80 -8.42 26.58
C GLY A 130 4.20 -8.96 26.27
N PHE A 131 4.37 -9.63 25.14
CA PHE A 131 5.70 -10.12 24.74
C PHE A 131 6.67 -8.98 24.39
N VAL A 132 6.21 -7.96 23.67
CA VAL A 132 7.01 -6.77 23.36
C VAL A 132 7.40 -6.02 24.63
N GLU A 133 6.53 -5.94 25.62
CA GLU A 133 6.85 -5.37 26.92
C GLU A 133 7.96 -6.15 27.63
N ILE A 134 7.88 -7.49 27.66
CA ILE A 134 8.93 -8.35 28.21
C ILE A 134 10.26 -8.12 27.48
N LEU A 135 10.25 -8.01 26.14
CA LEU A 135 11.43 -7.76 25.33
C LEU A 135 12.07 -6.38 25.60
N THR A 136 11.23 -5.34 25.74
CA THR A 136 11.70 -3.95 25.87
C THR A 136 12.15 -3.61 27.29
N THR A 137 11.39 -4.06 28.28
CA THR A 137 11.69 -3.88 29.71
C THR A 137 12.68 -4.92 30.24
N ARG A 138 12.89 -6.00 29.47
CA ARG A 138 13.84 -7.07 29.74
C ARG A 138 13.52 -7.84 31.01
N SER A 139 12.23 -8.04 31.19
CA SER A 139 11.61 -8.64 32.36
C SER A 139 11.32 -10.12 32.13
N GLY A 140 12.38 -10.88 31.81
CA GLY A 140 12.29 -12.31 31.49
C GLY A 140 11.57 -13.16 32.55
N GLN A 141 11.49 -12.70 33.79
CA GLN A 141 10.70 -13.35 34.85
C GLN A 141 9.21 -13.52 34.50
N HIS A 142 8.63 -12.64 33.66
CA HIS A 142 7.22 -12.72 33.25
C HIS A 142 7.00 -13.65 32.05
N LEU A 143 8.07 -14.24 31.49
CA LEU A 143 7.95 -15.10 30.30
C LEU A 143 7.06 -16.33 30.56
N LYS A 144 7.13 -16.91 31.77
CA LYS A 144 6.34 -18.10 32.11
C LYS A 144 4.85 -17.80 32.16
N ASP A 145 4.50 -16.66 32.75
CA ASP A 145 3.10 -16.19 32.82
C ASP A 145 2.59 -15.91 31.41
N TRP A 146 3.42 -15.29 30.57
CA TRP A 146 3.10 -15.03 29.17
C TRP A 146 2.87 -16.32 28.35
N VAL A 147 3.73 -17.33 28.51
CA VAL A 147 3.56 -18.64 27.84
C VAL A 147 2.26 -19.30 28.28
N SER A 148 1.95 -19.25 29.57
CA SER A 148 0.71 -19.82 30.11
C SER A 148 -0.53 -19.11 29.54
N ALA A 149 -0.50 -17.78 29.45
CA ALA A 149 -1.56 -17.00 28.82
C ALA A 149 -1.69 -17.33 27.32
N ALA A 150 -0.57 -17.46 26.61
CA ALA A 150 -0.58 -17.80 25.19
C ALA A 150 -1.14 -19.20 24.90
N GLN A 151 -0.99 -20.15 25.83
CA GLN A 151 -1.53 -21.52 25.74
C GLN A 151 -3.01 -21.63 26.15
N ALA A 152 -3.54 -20.64 26.85
CA ALA A 152 -4.94 -20.61 27.27
C ALA A 152 -5.88 -20.08 26.16
N GLU A 153 -5.35 -19.29 25.23
CA GLU A 153 -6.08 -18.76 24.08
C GLU A 153 -6.17 -19.79 22.94
N ASP A 154 -7.23 -19.79 22.14
CA ASP A 154 -7.33 -20.70 20.98
C ASP A 154 -6.56 -20.14 19.75
N LEU A 155 -5.23 -20.04 19.89
CA LEU A 155 -4.34 -19.45 18.88
C LEU A 155 -3.20 -20.43 18.52
N PRO A 156 -3.44 -21.40 17.60
CA PRO A 156 -2.49 -22.47 17.28
C PRO A 156 -1.08 -21.99 16.85
N ALA A 157 -1.00 -20.84 16.17
CA ALA A 157 0.26 -20.24 15.78
C ALA A 157 1.08 -19.76 16.99
N LEU A 158 0.43 -19.21 18.01
CA LEU A 158 1.08 -18.78 19.25
C LEU A 158 1.42 -19.96 20.16
N HIS A 159 0.63 -21.04 20.15
CA HIS A 159 1.00 -22.30 20.81
C HIS A 159 2.33 -22.85 20.29
N THR A 160 2.47 -22.90 18.96
CA THR A 160 3.70 -23.38 18.32
C THR A 160 4.90 -22.50 18.68
N PHE A 161 4.70 -21.19 18.72
CA PHE A 161 5.73 -20.25 19.14
C PHE A 161 6.12 -20.44 20.62
N ALA A 162 5.14 -20.49 21.52
CA ALA A 162 5.36 -20.69 22.95
C ALA A 162 6.11 -22.00 23.25
N HIS A 163 5.70 -23.10 22.60
CA HIS A 163 6.40 -24.37 22.70
C HIS A 163 7.84 -24.30 22.13
N GLY A 164 8.07 -23.47 21.11
CA GLY A 164 9.40 -23.18 20.61
C GLY A 164 10.29 -22.50 21.65
N LEU A 165 9.74 -21.60 22.47
CA LEU A 165 10.49 -20.93 23.55
C LEU A 165 10.88 -21.90 24.66
N GLU A 166 10.00 -22.84 24.99
CA GLU A 166 10.24 -23.85 26.03
C GLU A 166 11.43 -24.77 25.69
N LYS A 167 11.66 -25.06 24.41
CA LYS A 167 12.77 -25.93 23.96
C LYS A 167 14.15 -25.38 24.32
N ASP A 168 14.31 -24.06 24.31
CA ASP A 168 15.57 -23.38 24.60
C ASP A 168 15.39 -22.36 25.76
N TRP A 169 14.63 -22.77 26.80
CA TRP A 169 14.17 -21.87 27.88
C TRP A 169 15.28 -21.01 28.50
N ASP A 170 16.39 -21.63 28.90
CA ASP A 170 17.51 -20.92 29.54
C ASP A 170 18.13 -19.87 28.62
N ALA A 171 18.21 -20.15 27.32
CA ALA A 171 18.78 -19.24 26.34
C ALA A 171 17.81 -18.07 26.07
N VAL A 172 16.52 -18.35 25.95
CA VAL A 172 15.47 -17.34 25.78
C VAL A 172 15.41 -16.44 27.01
N LEU A 173 15.33 -17.01 28.22
CA LEU A 173 15.28 -16.27 29.47
C LEU A 173 16.50 -15.35 29.62
N LYS A 174 17.71 -15.88 29.37
CA LYS A 174 18.92 -15.06 29.34
C LYS A 174 18.82 -13.97 28.30
N GLY A 175 18.38 -14.27 27.07
CA GLY A 175 18.19 -13.28 26.01
C GLY A 175 17.24 -12.15 26.37
N LEU A 176 16.25 -12.43 27.21
CA LEU A 176 15.28 -11.44 27.69
C LEU A 176 15.78 -10.63 28.90
N THR A 177 16.65 -11.16 29.74
CA THR A 177 17.15 -10.44 30.93
C THR A 177 18.48 -9.71 30.67
N THR A 178 19.35 -10.29 29.84
CA THR A 178 20.73 -9.88 29.59
C THR A 178 20.87 -8.75 28.58
N ARG A 179 21.92 -7.92 28.71
CA ARG A 179 22.18 -6.83 27.76
C ARG A 179 22.89 -7.27 26.50
N TRP A 180 23.38 -8.49 26.54
CA TRP A 180 24.08 -9.14 25.46
C TRP A 180 23.04 -9.84 24.60
N ASN A 181 23.01 -9.46 23.32
CA ASN A 181 22.22 -10.12 22.30
C ASN A 181 23.14 -10.53 21.14
N SER A 182 22.67 -11.47 20.33
CA SER A 182 23.40 -11.97 19.16
C SER A 182 23.36 -11.02 17.96
N GLY A 183 22.63 -9.90 18.03
CA GLY A 183 22.38 -8.99 16.91
C GLY A 183 23.67 -8.51 16.20
N PRO A 184 24.67 -7.97 16.91
CA PRO A 184 25.93 -7.56 16.30
C PRO A 184 26.73 -8.71 15.68
N VAL A 185 26.57 -9.94 16.18
CA VAL A 185 27.24 -11.13 15.64
C VAL A 185 26.50 -11.61 14.39
N GLU A 186 25.18 -11.71 14.45
CA GLU A 186 24.32 -12.07 13.33
C GLU A 186 24.45 -11.09 12.17
N GLY A 187 24.52 -9.78 12.45
CA GLY A 187 24.77 -8.75 11.44
C GLY A 187 26.09 -9.00 10.69
N ARG A 188 27.15 -9.34 11.43
CA ARG A 188 28.45 -9.71 10.83
C ARG A 188 28.36 -10.99 10.01
N VAL A 189 27.68 -12.02 10.52
CA VAL A 189 27.46 -13.28 9.80
C VAL A 189 26.68 -13.04 8.51
N ASN A 190 25.63 -12.22 8.55
CA ASN A 190 24.84 -11.86 7.37
C ASN A 190 25.66 -11.09 6.34
N HIS A 191 26.50 -10.16 6.78
CA HIS A 191 27.44 -9.46 5.90
C HIS A 191 28.43 -10.42 5.24
N ILE A 192 29.01 -11.36 6.00
CA ILE A 192 29.91 -12.39 5.44
C ILE A 192 29.17 -13.28 4.44
N LYS A 193 27.94 -13.71 4.77
CA LYS A 193 27.09 -14.50 3.85
C LYS A 193 26.79 -13.72 2.56
N MET A 194 26.51 -12.42 2.66
CA MET A 194 26.29 -11.55 1.50
C MET A 194 27.54 -11.49 0.60
N ILE A 195 28.72 -11.22 1.18
CA ILE A 195 29.98 -11.21 0.45
C ILE A 195 30.21 -12.57 -0.23
N LYS A 196 30.00 -13.68 0.49
CA LYS A 196 30.12 -15.02 -0.07
C LYS A 196 29.14 -15.27 -1.23
N ARG A 197 27.90 -14.76 -1.15
CA ARG A 197 26.89 -14.83 -2.23
C ARG A 197 27.28 -13.99 -3.45
N GLN A 198 27.85 -12.80 -3.26
CA GLN A 198 28.41 -11.99 -4.36
C GLN A 198 29.56 -12.72 -5.09
N MET A 199 30.21 -13.67 -4.41
CA MET A 199 31.27 -14.52 -4.97
C MET A 199 30.73 -15.89 -5.42
N PHE A 200 29.43 -16.01 -5.66
CA PHE A 200 28.74 -17.24 -6.10
C PHE A 200 29.00 -18.45 -5.18
N GLY A 201 29.32 -18.23 -3.91
CA GLY A 201 29.62 -19.31 -2.95
C GLY A 201 30.99 -19.97 -3.12
N ARG A 202 31.78 -19.58 -4.13
CA ARG A 202 33.04 -20.26 -4.52
C ARG A 202 34.29 -19.79 -3.78
N ALA A 203 34.16 -18.77 -2.93
CA ALA A 203 35.29 -18.23 -2.18
C ALA A 203 35.70 -19.17 -1.02
N LYS A 204 36.90 -19.75 -1.12
CA LYS A 204 37.58 -20.41 0.02
C LYS A 204 37.97 -19.36 1.07
N LEU A 205 38.19 -19.81 2.31
CA LEU A 205 38.44 -18.94 3.47
C LEU A 205 39.50 -17.82 3.23
N PRO A 206 40.66 -18.08 2.59
CA PRO A 206 41.65 -17.03 2.35
C PRO A 206 41.13 -15.87 1.49
N LEU A 207 40.38 -16.19 0.43
CA LEU A 207 39.80 -15.20 -0.48
C LEU A 207 38.65 -14.45 0.18
N LEU A 208 37.80 -15.17 0.94
CA LEU A 208 36.72 -14.56 1.70
C LEU A 208 37.26 -13.56 2.75
N ARG A 209 38.33 -13.93 3.47
CA ARG A 209 39.00 -13.07 4.44
C ARG A 209 39.52 -11.79 3.78
N LYS A 210 40.23 -11.89 2.66
CA LYS A 210 40.72 -10.72 1.91
C LYS A 210 39.57 -9.79 1.51
N ARG A 211 38.47 -10.34 0.99
CA ARG A 211 37.33 -9.53 0.55
C ARG A 211 36.61 -8.85 1.70
N VAL A 212 36.39 -9.54 2.82
CA VAL A 212 35.80 -8.95 4.05
C VAL A 212 36.65 -7.78 4.56
N LEU A 213 37.99 -7.94 4.61
CA LEU A 213 38.89 -6.88 5.06
C LEU A 213 38.87 -5.66 4.12
N LEU A 214 38.83 -5.89 2.80
CA LEU A 214 38.71 -4.82 1.81
C LEU A 214 37.40 -4.05 1.94
N THR A 215 36.26 -4.73 2.04
CA THR A 215 34.95 -4.09 2.23
C THR A 215 34.90 -3.31 3.55
N ALA A 216 35.50 -3.83 4.62
CA ALA A 216 35.58 -3.14 5.90
C ALA A 216 36.51 -1.91 5.89
N ALA A 217 37.56 -1.91 5.05
CA ALA A 217 38.43 -0.75 4.86
C ALA A 217 37.73 0.34 4.04
N GLN A 218 37.07 -0.04 2.93
CA GLN A 218 36.29 0.87 2.08
C GLN A 218 35.16 1.56 2.86
N GLY A 219 34.42 0.80 3.68
CA GLY A 219 33.35 1.36 4.50
C GLY A 219 33.83 2.30 5.61
N ARG A 220 35.07 2.16 6.09
CA ARG A 220 35.68 3.10 7.04
C ARG A 220 36.09 4.41 6.38
N ALA A 221 36.75 4.33 5.22
CA ALA A 221 37.12 5.50 4.43
C ALA A 221 35.89 6.35 4.06
N ALA A 222 34.85 5.72 3.51
CA ALA A 222 33.62 6.43 3.12
C ALA A 222 32.90 7.13 4.29
N ARG A 223 32.98 6.58 5.51
CA ARG A 223 32.42 7.22 6.72
C ARG A 223 33.24 8.42 7.19
N GLN A 224 34.56 8.33 7.07
CA GLN A 224 35.47 9.44 7.40
C GLN A 224 35.27 10.60 6.42
N ASP A 225 35.13 10.29 5.14
CA ASP A 225 34.84 11.29 4.09
C ASP A 225 33.48 11.97 4.33
N ALA A 226 32.44 11.21 4.69
CA ALA A 226 31.12 11.76 5.00
C ALA A 226 31.13 12.68 6.24
N ALA A 227 31.85 12.29 7.31
CA ALA A 227 31.98 13.11 8.52
C ALA A 227 32.71 14.43 8.26
N LEU A 228 33.73 14.42 7.39
CA LEU A 228 34.45 15.62 6.97
C LEU A 228 33.57 16.58 6.15
N ILE A 229 32.68 16.04 5.31
CA ILE A 229 31.71 16.83 4.53
C ILE A 229 30.66 17.47 5.45
N GLU A 230 30.17 16.72 6.44
CA GLU A 230 29.17 17.23 7.40
C GLU A 230 29.76 18.36 8.28
N GLN A 231 31.00 18.20 8.77
CA GLN A 231 31.70 19.28 9.49
C GLN A 231 31.93 20.53 8.63
N ARG A 232 32.23 20.39 7.33
CA ARG A 232 32.37 21.54 6.42
C ARG A 232 31.04 22.29 6.25
N HIS A 233 29.94 21.58 6.07
CA HIS A 233 28.60 22.19 5.97
C HIS A 233 28.11 22.82 7.29
N GLU A 234 28.57 22.37 8.44
CA GLU A 234 28.29 23.02 9.74
C GLU A 234 29.11 24.31 9.91
N LEU A 235 30.38 24.32 9.49
CA LEU A 235 31.23 25.51 9.52
C LEU A 235 30.74 26.60 8.56
N GLU A 236 30.29 26.23 7.35
CA GLU A 236 29.73 27.17 6.36
C GLU A 236 28.37 27.75 6.79
N ARG A 237 27.54 26.97 7.50
CA ARG A 237 26.26 27.47 8.07
C ARG A 237 26.45 28.40 9.27
N GLY A 238 27.56 28.25 10.00
CA GLY A 238 27.91 29.13 11.12
C GLY A 238 28.46 30.49 10.68
N SER A 239 29.06 30.60 9.49
CA SER A 239 29.58 31.86 8.95
C SER A 239 28.49 32.79 8.38
N ASP A 240 27.37 32.24 7.90
CA ASP A 240 26.27 33.01 7.29
C ASP A 240 25.33 33.68 8.31
N HIS A 241 25.56 33.53 9.63
CA HIS A 241 24.79 34.18 10.69
C HIS A 241 25.59 35.24 11.47
N ALA A 242 26.83 35.52 11.07
CA ALA A 242 27.71 36.50 11.72
C ALA A 242 28.04 37.73 10.85
N GLY A 243 27.31 37.94 9.75
CA GLY A 243 27.47 39.09 8.84
C GLY A 243 26.28 40.02 8.87
#